data_AF-A0A4R1N0X2-F1
#
_entry.id   AF-A0A4R1N0X2-F1
#
_cell.length_a   1.000
_cell.length_b   1.000
_cell.length_c   1.000
_cell.angle_alpha   90.00
_cell.angle_beta   90.00
_cell.angle_gamma   90.00
#
_symmetry.space_group_name_H-M   'P 1'
#
loop_
_entity.id
_entity.type
_entity.pdbx_description
1 polymer ?
#
loop_
_entity_poly.entity_id
_entity_poly.type
_entity_poly.pdbx_seq_one_letter_code
_entity_poly.pdbx_strand_id
1 'polypeptide(L)'
;MKHFLDTWDWSVDELKDMVELGFLFKKLDKKGTLPELLKGHSVGMIFAEQSTRTRVSFEAALTKLGGHAQYLRPGEIHLGTGYEGNYDTAKVLSRFLSGITIRDLDHQKVLD
;
A
#
# COMPACT_ATOMS: atom_id res chain seq x y z
N MET A 1 8.27 -12.68 0.41
CA MET A 1 7.75 -11.31 0.19
C MET A 1 8.37 -10.42 1.26
N LYS A 2 8.84 -9.22 0.93
CA LYS A 2 9.41 -8.28 1.92
C LYS A 2 8.38 -7.20 2.20
N HIS A 3 8.11 -6.92 3.48
CA HIS A 3 7.15 -5.90 3.91
C HIS A 3 7.88 -4.60 4.29
N PHE A 4 7.16 -3.49 4.26
CA PHE A 4 7.63 -2.20 4.77
C PHE A 4 6.76 -1.84 5.99
N LEU A 5 7.15 -2.36 7.16
CA LEU A 5 6.42 -2.19 8.42
C LEU A 5 7.15 -1.20 9.33
N ASP A 6 8.46 -1.41 9.51
CA ASP A 6 9.35 -0.48 10.19
C ASP A 6 10.60 -0.19 9.32
N THR A 7 11.10 1.03 9.38
CA THR A 7 12.39 1.41 8.80
C THR A 7 13.57 0.65 9.40
N TRP A 8 13.45 0.14 10.62
CA TRP A 8 14.48 -0.71 11.25
C TRP A 8 14.67 -2.06 10.54
N ASP A 9 13.68 -2.50 9.75
CA ASP A 9 13.76 -3.74 8.95
C ASP A 9 14.64 -3.60 7.69
N TRP A 10 15.19 -2.41 7.46
CA TRP A 10 15.90 -2.04 6.24
C TRP A 10 17.29 -1.52 6.53
N SER A 11 18.24 -1.88 5.67
CA SER A 11 19.58 -1.28 5.73
C SER A 11 19.54 0.17 5.26
N VAL A 12 20.54 0.95 5.70
CA VAL A 12 20.69 2.35 5.29
C VAL A 12 20.78 2.49 3.77
N ASP A 13 21.46 1.57 3.10
CA ASP A 13 21.64 1.63 1.65
C ASP A 13 20.34 1.32 0.91
N GLU A 14 19.55 0.33 1.37
CA GLU A 14 18.23 0.07 0.79
C GLU A 14 17.28 1.27 0.95
N LEU A 15 17.32 1.96 2.09
CA LEU A 15 16.51 3.16 2.31
C LEU A 15 16.95 4.32 1.40
N LYS A 16 18.27 4.48 1.19
CA LYS A 16 18.80 5.48 0.23
C LYS A 16 18.33 5.15 -1.19
N ASP A 17 18.41 3.90 -1.61
CA ASP A 17 17.95 3.45 -2.93
C ASP A 17 16.46 3.77 -3.15
N MET A 18 15.61 3.55 -2.13
CA MET A 18 14.20 3.93 -2.21
C MET A 18 13.99 5.44 -2.42
N VAL A 19 14.77 6.26 -1.72
CA VAL A 19 14.69 7.72 -1.84
C VAL A 19 15.17 8.17 -3.22
N GLU A 20 16.27 7.62 -3.72
CA GLU A 20 16.79 7.90 -5.05
C GLU A 20 15.80 7.48 -6.15
N LEU A 21 15.16 6.32 -6.00
CA LEU A 21 14.08 5.87 -6.88
C LEU A 21 12.90 6.86 -6.89
N GLY A 22 12.53 7.39 -5.72
CA GLY A 22 11.50 8.42 -5.59
C GLY A 22 11.86 9.70 -6.36
N PHE A 23 13.11 10.16 -6.30
CA PHE A 23 13.57 11.31 -7.09
C PHE A 23 13.55 11.04 -8.59
N LEU A 24 13.94 9.83 -9.01
CA LEU A 24 13.88 9.42 -10.40
C LEU A 24 12.44 9.45 -10.91
N PHE A 25 11.49 8.85 -10.19
CA PHE A 25 10.08 8.81 -10.58
C PHE A 25 9.48 10.22 -10.66
N LYS A 26 9.80 11.09 -9.69
CA LYS A 26 9.40 12.51 -9.74
C LYS A 26 9.91 13.21 -11.00
N LYS A 27 11.15 12.94 -11.43
CA LYS A 27 11.73 13.49 -12.65
C LYS A 27 11.04 12.96 -13.92
N LEU A 28 10.74 11.66 -13.97
CA LEU A 28 10.06 11.02 -15.11
C LEU A 28 8.61 11.47 -15.25
N ASP A 29 7.89 11.58 -14.13
CA ASP A 29 6.52 12.09 -14.04
C ASP A 29 6.44 13.53 -14.55
N LYS A 30 7.35 14.41 -14.11
CA LYS A 30 7.43 15.79 -14.60
C LYS A 30 7.67 15.88 -16.11
N LYS A 31 8.34 14.89 -16.70
CA LYS A 31 8.58 14.81 -18.15
C LYS A 31 7.44 14.15 -18.93
N GLY A 32 6.43 13.60 -18.25
CA GLY A 32 5.37 12.80 -18.89
C GLY A 32 5.87 11.47 -19.45
N THR A 33 6.96 10.94 -18.91
CA THR A 33 7.64 9.72 -19.39
C THR A 33 7.69 8.62 -18.33
N LEU A 34 6.86 8.71 -17.30
CA LEU A 34 6.78 7.69 -16.25
C LEU A 34 6.20 6.40 -16.85
N PRO A 35 6.92 5.26 -16.76
CA PRO A 35 6.42 4.00 -17.27
C PRO A 35 5.29 3.43 -16.41
N GLU A 36 4.37 2.68 -17.03
CA GLU A 36 3.27 1.97 -16.36
C GLU A 36 3.77 0.67 -15.69
N LEU A 37 4.65 0.79 -14.70
CA LEU A 37 5.30 -0.36 -14.05
C LEU A 37 4.34 -1.27 -13.28
N LEU A 38 3.18 -0.74 -12.89
CA LEU A 38 2.18 -1.46 -12.10
C LEU A 38 0.91 -1.76 -12.92
N LYS A 39 1.02 -1.77 -14.26
CA LYS A 39 -0.10 -2.09 -15.14
C LYS A 39 -0.76 -3.42 -14.75
N GLY A 40 -2.08 -3.39 -14.58
CA GLY A 40 -2.88 -4.57 -14.21
C GLY A 40 -2.75 -5.01 -12.75
N HIS A 41 -1.94 -4.34 -11.93
CA HIS A 41 -1.83 -4.63 -10.51
C HIS A 41 -2.89 -3.86 -9.72
N SER A 42 -3.46 -4.51 -8.71
CA SER A 42 -4.42 -3.90 -7.78
C SER A 42 -3.88 -3.92 -6.36
N VAL A 43 -3.97 -2.79 -5.67
CA VAL A 43 -3.55 -2.68 -4.25
C VAL A 43 -4.76 -2.32 -3.40
N GLY A 44 -4.96 -3.05 -2.31
CA GLY A 44 -5.99 -2.75 -1.32
C GLY A 44 -5.47 -1.76 -0.27
N MET A 45 -6.23 -0.72 0.01
CA MET A 45 -5.87 0.32 0.96
C MET A 45 -6.84 0.31 2.14
N ILE A 46 -6.39 -0.20 3.27
CA ILE A 46 -7.15 -0.30 4.52
C ILE A 46 -6.83 0.90 5.41
N PHE A 47 -7.85 1.63 5.86
CA PHE A 47 -7.68 2.83 6.67
C PHE A 47 -8.65 2.85 7.86
N ALA A 48 -8.20 2.45 9.05
CA ALA A 48 -8.98 2.54 10.30
C ALA A 48 -9.40 4.00 10.62
N GLU A 49 -8.57 4.96 10.20
CA GLU A 49 -8.79 6.38 10.38
C GLU A 49 -8.70 7.17 9.07
N GLN A 50 -9.33 8.35 9.08
CA GLN A 50 -9.27 9.29 7.96
C GLN A 50 -7.82 9.74 7.68
N SER A 51 -7.43 9.71 6.42
CA SER A 51 -6.15 10.23 5.94
C SER A 51 -6.28 10.88 4.58
N THR A 52 -5.98 12.18 4.48
CA THR A 52 -5.98 12.86 3.18
C THR A 52 -4.70 12.56 2.42
N ARG A 53 -3.54 12.86 3.01
CA ARG A 53 -2.25 12.78 2.32
C ARG A 53 -1.90 11.34 1.91
N THR A 54 -1.98 10.40 2.85
CA THR A 54 -1.62 9.00 2.58
C THR A 54 -2.52 8.40 1.51
N ARG A 55 -3.85 8.51 1.68
CA ARG A 55 -4.84 7.95 0.73
C ARG A 55 -4.64 8.51 -0.68
N VAL A 56 -4.63 9.83 -0.81
CA VAL A 56 -4.50 10.49 -2.11
C VAL A 56 -3.14 10.19 -2.74
N SER A 57 -2.06 10.12 -1.95
CA SER A 57 -0.72 9.82 -2.49
C SER A 57 -0.61 8.41 -3.06
N PHE A 58 -1.15 7.39 -2.38
CA PHE A 58 -1.13 6.01 -2.88
C PHE A 58 -2.00 5.85 -4.12
N GLU A 59 -3.21 6.40 -4.10
CA GLU A 59 -4.13 6.35 -5.23
C GLU A 59 -3.55 7.03 -6.47
N ALA A 60 -2.98 8.22 -6.30
CA ALA A 60 -2.32 8.96 -7.39
C ALA A 60 -1.08 8.23 -7.91
N ALA A 61 -0.24 7.68 -7.02
CA ALA A 61 0.97 6.96 -7.41
C ALA A 61 0.64 5.68 -8.20
N LEU A 62 -0.32 4.89 -7.74
CA LEU A 62 -0.78 3.67 -8.43
C LEU A 62 -1.35 4.01 -9.79
N THR A 63 -2.25 5.00 -9.86
CA THR A 63 -2.83 5.46 -11.13
C THR A 63 -1.74 5.88 -12.13
N LYS A 64 -0.76 6.67 -11.68
CA LYS A 64 0.36 7.12 -12.51
C LYS A 64 1.24 5.98 -13.02
N LEU A 65 1.35 4.90 -12.26
CA LEU A 65 2.10 3.70 -12.64
C LEU A 65 1.24 2.67 -13.37
N GLY A 66 0.00 3.01 -13.76
CA GLY A 66 -0.92 2.13 -14.49
C GLY A 66 -1.63 1.08 -13.64
N GLY A 67 -1.46 1.13 -12.31
CA GLY A 67 -2.14 0.25 -11.36
C GLY A 67 -3.45 0.84 -10.86
N HIS A 68 -4.15 0.07 -10.04
CA HIS A 68 -5.42 0.45 -9.43
C HIS A 68 -5.37 0.36 -7.91
N ALA A 69 -5.94 1.35 -7.23
CA ALA A 69 -6.03 1.40 -5.77
C ALA A 69 -7.48 1.16 -5.32
N GLN A 70 -7.71 0.13 -4.50
CA GLN A 70 -9.02 -0.16 -3.93
C GLN A 70 -9.06 0.41 -2.51
N TYR A 71 -9.89 1.42 -2.27
CA TYR A 71 -10.08 1.95 -0.92
C TYR A 71 -11.04 1.05 -0.15
N LEU A 72 -10.54 0.43 0.93
CA LEU A 72 -11.27 -0.51 1.77
C LEU A 72 -11.60 0.17 3.10
N ARG A 73 -12.82 0.68 3.20
CA ARG A 73 -13.25 1.44 4.38
C ARG A 73 -13.58 0.50 5.56
N PRO A 74 -13.28 0.90 6.80
CA PRO A 74 -13.75 0.19 7.98
C PRO A 74 -15.27 0.07 7.99
N GLY A 75 -15.76 -1.15 8.24
CA GLY A 75 -17.19 -1.48 8.22
C GLY A 75 -17.73 -1.93 6.87
N GLU A 76 -17.00 -1.76 5.77
CA GLU A 76 -17.36 -2.33 4.45
C GLU A 76 -16.73 -3.71 4.22
N ILE A 77 -15.67 -4.04 4.96
CA ILE A 77 -14.99 -5.34 4.94
C ILE A 77 -14.83 -5.91 6.36
N HIS A 78 -14.76 -7.23 6.46
CA HIS A 78 -14.66 -7.97 7.73
C HIS A 78 -13.25 -7.95 8.34
N LEU A 79 -12.65 -6.76 8.52
CA LEU A 79 -11.36 -6.62 9.20
C LEU A 79 -11.45 -6.93 10.70
N GLY A 80 -11.35 -8.21 11.06
CA GLY A 80 -11.39 -8.66 12.44
C GLY A 80 -12.71 -8.37 13.15
N THR A 81 -13.79 -8.19 12.38
CA THR A 81 -15.14 -7.94 12.89
C THR A 81 -16.08 -9.06 12.46
N GLY A 82 -16.85 -9.59 13.42
CA GLY A 82 -17.76 -10.72 13.18
C GLY A 82 -17.06 -12.07 13.27
N TYR A 83 -17.35 -12.97 12.33
CA TYR A 83 -16.82 -14.35 12.32
C TYR A 83 -15.52 -14.51 11.51
N GLU A 84 -15.03 -13.43 10.88
CA GLU A 84 -13.81 -13.44 10.06
C GLU A 84 -12.70 -12.66 10.79
N GLY A 85 -11.60 -13.36 11.10
CA GLY A 85 -10.44 -12.75 11.74
C GLY A 85 -9.53 -12.03 10.74
N ASN A 86 -8.60 -11.20 11.25
CA ASN A 86 -7.60 -10.50 10.43
C ASN A 86 -6.86 -11.46 9.49
N TYR A 87 -6.47 -12.64 9.99
CA TYR A 87 -5.79 -13.67 9.22
C TYR A 87 -6.61 -14.17 8.01
N ASP A 88 -7.91 -14.43 8.21
CA ASP A 88 -8.79 -14.94 7.14
C ASP A 88 -9.00 -13.87 6.07
N THR A 89 -9.24 -12.62 6.49
CA THR A 89 -9.34 -11.48 5.57
C THR A 89 -8.04 -11.27 4.80
N ALA A 90 -6.89 -11.28 5.47
CA ALA A 90 -5.59 -11.15 4.81
C ALA A 90 -5.36 -12.25 3.76
N LYS A 91 -5.79 -13.49 4.05
CA LYS A 91 -5.69 -14.62 3.12
C LYS A 91 -6.60 -14.47 1.90
N VAL A 92 -7.81 -13.92 2.08
CA VAL A 92 -8.70 -13.60 0.96
C VAL A 92 -8.09 -12.49 0.11
N LEU A 93 -7.71 -11.37 0.72
CA LEU A 93 -7.13 -10.21 0.03
C LEU A 93 -5.87 -10.58 -0.76
N SER A 94 -4.98 -11.41 -0.19
CA SER A 94 -3.73 -11.85 -0.82
C SER A 94 -3.92 -12.67 -2.10
N ARG A 95 -5.12 -13.20 -2.36
CA ARG A 95 -5.44 -13.93 -3.60
C ARG A 95 -5.86 -13.03 -4.75
N PHE A 96 -6.37 -11.84 -4.44
CA PHE A 96 -6.95 -10.92 -5.43
C PHE A 96 -6.09 -9.68 -5.65
N LEU A 97 -5.29 -9.30 -4.65
CA LEU A 97 -4.51 -8.07 -4.66
C LEU A 97 -3.02 -8.38 -4.80
N SER A 98 -2.33 -7.50 -5.50
CA SER A 98 -0.87 -7.51 -5.63
C SER A 98 -0.15 -6.91 -4.42
N GLY A 99 -0.87 -6.15 -3.60
CA GLY A 99 -0.33 -5.53 -2.39
C GLY A 99 -1.44 -4.98 -1.49
N ILE A 100 -1.09 -4.74 -0.24
CA ILE A 100 -1.98 -4.18 0.77
C ILE A 100 -1.23 -3.06 1.50
N THR A 101 -1.89 -1.92 1.69
CA THR A 101 -1.45 -0.87 2.60
C THR A 101 -2.43 -0.77 3.76
N ILE A 102 -1.94 -0.70 4.99
CA ILE A 102 -2.77 -0.65 6.18
C ILE A 102 -2.40 0.58 7.00
N ARG A 103 -3.41 1.34 7.43
CA ARG A 103 -3.29 2.32 8.50
C ARG A 103 -4.22 1.91 9.64
N ASP A 104 -3.63 1.52 10.76
CA ASP A 104 -4.32 1.21 12.01
C ASP A 104 -3.69 2.00 13.16
N LEU A 105 -4.44 2.15 14.26
CA LEU A 105 -3.95 2.73 15.51
C LEU A 105 -3.16 1.71 16.34
N ASP A 106 -3.48 0.43 16.18
CA ASP A 106 -2.84 -0.67 16.89
C ASP A 106 -1.83 -1.36 15.98
N HIS A 107 -0.54 -1.22 16.29
CA HIS A 107 0.53 -1.84 15.52
C HIS A 107 0.44 -3.37 15.54
N GLN A 108 -0.07 -3.97 16.63
CA GLN A 108 -0.18 -5.42 16.73
C GLN A 108 -1.12 -5.98 15.66
N LYS A 109 -2.20 -5.26 15.33
CA LYS A 109 -3.14 -5.67 14.26
C LYS A 109 -2.53 -5.68 12.87
N VAL A 110 -1.41 -4.98 12.66
CA VAL A 110 -0.67 -5.00 11.40
C VAL A 110 0.31 -6.19 11.35
N LEU A 111 0.75 -6.67 12.52
CA LEU A 111 1.67 -7.79 12.65
C LEU A 111 0.97 -9.16 12.68
N ASP A 112 -0.27 -9.21 13.16
CA ASP A 112 -1.13 -10.40 13.23
C ASP A 112 -1.68 -10.86 11.87
#